data_AF-A0A818ZR91-F1
#
_entry.id   AF-A0A818ZR91-F1
#
_cell.length_a   1.000
_cell.length_b   1.000
_cell.length_c   1.000
_cell.angle_alpha   90.00
_cell.angle_beta   90.00
_cell.angle_gamma   90.00
#
_symmetry.space_group_name_H-M   'P 1'
#
loop_
_entity.id
_entity.type
_entity.pdbx_description
1 polymer ?
#
loop_
_entity_poly.entity_id
_entity_poly.type
_entity_poly.pdbx_seq_one_letter_code
_entity_poly.pdbx_strand_id
1 'polypeptide(L)'
;MSSYTHIEDLSNEIFFEIFDYLHALDIFTGFNSLNKRISSVLQIIPLHKKNESMKVPIICFILIDIVLLSTSAKTEIPTCLQEKIASVLAGPVLNPPTSISKYLYRGKLAYLWTSSCCDQFNLLYDGECNRICAPSGGKTGRGDGQCMDFRQTATLLENLWVDPRSRSK
;
A
#
# COMPACT_ATOMS: atom_id res chain seq x y z
N MET A 1 36.22 8.98 -10.25
CA MET A 1 35.37 8.08 -11.05
C MET A 1 35.06 6.90 -10.15
N SER A 2 33.90 6.90 -9.48
CA SER A 2 33.56 5.84 -8.53
C SER A 2 33.29 4.55 -9.30
N SER A 3 34.05 3.50 -8.98
CA SER A 3 33.87 2.17 -9.57
C SER A 3 32.90 1.40 -8.70
N TYR A 4 31.66 1.26 -9.16
CA TYR A 4 30.65 0.41 -8.52
C TYR A 4 30.95 -1.04 -8.90
N THR A 5 31.38 -1.86 -7.93
CA THR A 5 31.75 -3.27 -8.17
C THR A 5 30.69 -4.24 -7.66
N HIS A 6 29.76 -3.77 -6.81
CA HIS A 6 28.66 -4.56 -6.29
C HIS A 6 27.31 -3.88 -6.54
N ILE A 7 26.25 -4.68 -6.73
CA ILE A 7 24.88 -4.19 -6.91
C ILE A 7 24.41 -3.39 -5.69
N GLU A 8 24.91 -3.76 -4.50
CA GLU A 8 24.63 -3.11 -3.21
C GLU A 8 25.18 -1.68 -3.13
N ASP A 9 26.11 -1.31 -4.02
CA ASP A 9 26.70 0.03 -4.07
C ASP A 9 25.83 1.02 -4.88
N LEU A 10 24.77 0.55 -5.54
CA LEU A 10 23.89 1.38 -6.37
C LEU A 10 22.90 2.18 -5.50
N SER A 11 22.57 3.40 -5.94
CA SER A 11 21.45 4.13 -5.34
C SER A 11 20.14 3.40 -5.60
N ASN A 12 19.15 3.58 -4.71
CA ASN A 12 17.83 2.97 -4.86
C ASN A 12 17.17 3.33 -6.20
N GLU A 13 17.36 4.56 -6.69
CA GLU A 13 16.81 5.01 -7.98
C GLU A 13 17.37 4.18 -9.16
N ILE A 14 18.69 4.00 -9.22
CA ILE A 14 19.35 3.22 -10.27
C ILE A 14 18.99 1.73 -10.14
N PHE A 15 18.87 1.24 -8.91
CA PHE A 15 18.44 -0.13 -8.64
C PHE A 15 17.03 -0.38 -9.18
N PHE A 16 16.06 0.49 -8.92
CA PHE A 16 14.70 0.33 -9.45
C PHE A 16 14.63 0.43 -10.96
N GLU A 17 15.39 1.34 -11.59
CA GLU A 17 15.48 1.39 -13.06
C GLU A 17 15.98 0.08 -13.66
N ILE A 18 17.03 -0.54 -13.09
CA ILE A 18 17.55 -1.84 -13.55
C ILE A 18 16.48 -2.94 -13.41
N PHE A 19 15.71 -2.93 -12.33
CA PHE A 19 14.66 -3.92 -12.10
C PHE A 19 13.45 -3.73 -13.02
N ASP A 20 13.14 -2.50 -13.44
CA ASP A 20 12.09 -2.21 -14.42
C ASP A 20 12.41 -2.76 -15.82
N TYR A 21 13.69 -2.95 -16.15
CA TYR A 21 14.12 -3.59 -17.41
C TYR A 21 14.05 -5.13 -17.38
N LEU A 22 13.89 -5.75 -16.20
CA LEU A 22 13.81 -7.20 -16.06
C LEU A 22 12.36 -7.65 -16.07
N HIS A 23 12.03 -8.63 -16.92
CA HIS A 23 10.70 -9.22 -16.89
C HIS A 23 10.51 -9.98 -15.57
N ALA A 24 9.31 -9.89 -14.98
CA ALA A 24 9.01 -10.53 -13.69
C ALA A 24 9.34 -12.05 -13.68
N LEU A 25 9.25 -12.70 -14.84
CA LEU A 25 9.62 -14.11 -15.00
C LEU A 25 11.13 -14.36 -14.83
N ASP A 26 11.97 -13.44 -15.29
CA ASP A 26 13.45 -13.56 -15.19
C ASP A 26 13.90 -13.37 -13.74
N ILE A 27 13.28 -12.43 -13.04
CA ILE A 27 13.49 -12.22 -11.60
C ILE A 27 13.09 -13.50 -10.83
N PHE A 28 11.89 -14.04 -11.10
CA PHE A 28 11.39 -15.23 -10.41
C PHE A 28 12.23 -16.49 -10.69
N THR A 29 12.65 -16.69 -11.94
CA THR A 29 13.50 -17.82 -12.31
C THR A 29 14.90 -17.72 -11.68
N GLY A 30 15.46 -16.50 -11.62
CA GLY A 30 16.70 -16.21 -10.91
C GLY A 30 16.63 -16.60 -9.44
N PHE A 31 15.61 -16.11 -8.72
CA PHE A 31 15.40 -16.45 -7.31
C PHE A 31 15.19 -17.94 -7.08
N ASN A 32 14.41 -18.62 -7.93
CA ASN A 32 14.21 -20.07 -7.82
C ASN A 32 15.50 -20.87 -8.04
N SER A 33 16.36 -20.43 -8.97
CA SER A 33 17.65 -21.06 -9.22
C SER A 33 18.59 -20.90 -8.02
N LEU A 34 18.64 -19.70 -7.43
CA LEU A 34 19.39 -19.43 -6.19
C LEU A 34 18.89 -20.29 -5.02
N ASN A 35 17.57 -20.37 -4.84
CA ASN A 35 16.97 -21.17 -3.78
C ASN A 35 17.32 -22.67 -3.92
N LYS A 36 17.31 -23.21 -5.14
CA LYS A 36 17.75 -24.59 -5.40
C LYS A 36 19.22 -24.80 -5.05
N ARG A 37 20.10 -23.86 -5.41
CA ARG A 37 21.54 -23.95 -5.08
C ARG A 37 21.76 -23.90 -3.56
N ILE A 38 21.10 -22.98 -2.86
CA ILE A 38 21.16 -22.88 -1.40
C ILE A 38 20.67 -24.18 -0.75
N SER A 39 19.53 -24.73 -1.22
CA SER A 39 18.98 -26.00 -0.74
C SER A 39 19.98 -27.16 -0.92
N SER A 40 20.64 -27.25 -2.08
CA SER A 40 21.65 -28.29 -2.32
C SER A 40 22.89 -28.15 -1.42
N VAL A 41 23.30 -26.92 -1.10
CA VAL A 41 24.42 -26.66 -0.18
C VAL A 41 24.04 -27.02 1.27
N LEU A 42 22.81 -26.71 1.69
CA LEU A 42 22.32 -27.04 3.03
C LEU A 42 22.24 -28.56 3.29
N GLN A 43 22.04 -29.37 2.25
CA GLN A 43 22.05 -30.84 2.36
C GLN A 43 23.45 -31.44 2.55
N ILE A 44 24.51 -30.70 2.19
CA ILE A 44 25.91 -31.15 2.29
C ILE A 44 26.50 -30.81 3.65
N ILE A 45 25.88 -29.91 4.42
CA ILE A 45 26.29 -29.62 5.79
C ILE A 45 25.87 -30.83 6.65
N PRO A 46 26.80 -31.62 7.21
CA PRO A 46 26.44 -32.60 8.20
C PRO A 46 25.87 -31.84 9.40
N LEU A 47 24.54 -31.86 9.56
CA LEU A 47 23.91 -31.42 10.78
C LEU A 47 24.43 -32.34 11.89
N HIS A 48 25.47 -31.87 12.56
CA HIS A 48 26.13 -32.51 13.67
C HIS A 48 25.06 -33.04 14.62
N LYS A 49 25.08 -34.37 14.79
CA LYS A 49 24.24 -35.18 15.66
C LYS A 49 23.91 -34.42 16.95
N LYS A 50 22.65 -34.00 17.10
CA LYS A 50 22.19 -33.32 18.32
C LYS A 50 22.16 -34.34 19.46
N ASN A 51 23.08 -34.18 20.41
CA ASN A 51 22.84 -34.58 21.78
C ASN A 51 21.58 -33.86 22.29
N GLU A 52 20.84 -34.56 23.14
CA GLU A 52 19.56 -34.14 23.70
C GLU A 52 19.65 -32.83 24.50
N SER A 53 19.47 -31.70 23.80
CA SER A 53 18.98 -30.45 24.38
C SER A 53 18.41 -29.58 23.25
N MET A 54 17.38 -30.16 22.62
CA MET A 54 16.69 -29.62 21.46
C MET A 54 15.81 -28.44 21.86
N LYS A 55 16.38 -27.23 21.97
CA LYS A 55 15.62 -25.97 22.06
C LYS A 55 15.90 -25.00 20.90
N VAL A 56 17.03 -25.17 20.22
CA VAL A 56 17.47 -24.29 19.13
C VAL A 56 16.69 -24.42 17.80
N PRO A 57 16.19 -25.60 17.34
CA PRO A 57 15.47 -25.64 16.07
C PRO A 57 14.07 -25.04 16.17
N ILE A 58 13.41 -25.18 17.32
CA ILE A 58 12.05 -24.68 17.55
C ILE A 58 12.04 -23.14 17.55
N ILE A 59 13.05 -22.51 18.16
CA ILE A 59 13.18 -21.06 18.18
C ILE A 59 13.38 -20.48 16.77
N CYS A 60 14.15 -21.15 15.89
CA CYS A 60 14.30 -20.70 14.51
C CYS A 60 13.03 -20.86 13.65
N PHE A 61 12.25 -21.92 13.85
CA PHE A 61 10.96 -22.07 13.17
C PHE A 61 9.94 -21.02 13.64
N ILE A 62 9.89 -20.75 14.95
CA ILE A 62 9.04 -19.68 15.51
C ILE A 62 9.45 -18.30 14.99
N LEU A 63 10.75 -18.02 14.85
CA LEU A 63 11.22 -16.74 14.29
C LEU A 63 10.91 -16.61 12.80
N ILE A 64 10.96 -17.70 12.03
CA ILE A 64 10.59 -17.71 10.61
C ILE A 64 9.07 -17.55 10.42
N ASP A 65 8.25 -18.15 11.29
CA ASP A 65 6.80 -17.96 11.30
C ASP A 65 6.42 -16.52 11.72
N ILE A 66 7.13 -15.93 12.69
CA ILE A 66 6.96 -14.51 13.06
C ILE A 66 7.35 -13.58 11.89
N VAL A 67 8.36 -13.93 11.11
CA VAL A 67 8.78 -13.16 9.92
C VAL A 67 7.80 -13.35 8.75
N LEU A 68 7.15 -14.50 8.59
CA LEU A 68 6.05 -14.72 7.64
C LEU A 68 4.72 -14.11 8.11
N LEU A 69 4.57 -13.84 9.41
CA LEU A 69 3.49 -13.03 9.99
C LEU A 69 3.71 -11.51 9.82
N SER A 70 4.77 -11.10 9.12
CA SER A 70 4.94 -9.72 8.64
C SER A 70 3.95 -9.48 7.51
N THR A 71 2.70 -9.26 7.91
CA THR A 71 1.62 -8.57 7.22
C THR A 71 1.93 -8.21 5.76
N SER A 72 1.30 -8.96 4.85
CA SER A 72 0.93 -8.43 3.55
C SER A 72 0.26 -7.07 3.78
N ALA A 73 0.98 -5.98 3.48
CA ALA A 73 0.47 -4.62 3.58
C ALA A 73 -0.51 -4.39 2.42
N LYS A 74 -1.62 -5.11 2.44
CA LYS A 74 -2.79 -4.79 1.65
C LYS A 74 -3.20 -3.39 2.08
N THR A 75 -3.35 -2.48 1.13
CA THR A 75 -3.71 -1.08 1.38
C THR A 75 -5.12 -1.00 1.97
N GLU A 76 -5.22 -1.23 3.29
CA GLU A 76 -6.50 -1.21 3.97
C GLU A 76 -6.98 0.23 4.15
N ILE A 77 -8.26 0.44 3.83
CA ILE A 77 -8.99 1.66 4.13
C ILE A 77 -8.97 1.84 5.66
N PRO A 78 -8.58 3.01 6.20
CA PRO A 78 -8.60 3.26 7.64
C PRO A 78 -9.94 2.90 8.28
N THR A 79 -9.92 2.29 9.47
CA THR A 79 -11.12 1.74 10.13
C THR A 79 -12.27 2.76 10.25
N CYS A 80 -11.96 4.01 10.57
CA CYS A 80 -12.95 5.09 10.62
C CYS A 80 -13.69 5.34 9.28
N LEU A 81 -13.02 5.11 8.14
CA LEU A 81 -13.56 5.34 6.81
C LEU A 81 -14.39 4.12 6.44
N GLN A 82 -14.03 2.94 6.92
CA GLN A 82 -14.89 1.75 6.86
C GLN A 82 -16.21 1.97 7.61
N GLU A 83 -16.20 2.61 8.79
CA GLU A 83 -17.42 2.98 9.52
C GLU A 83 -18.28 3.98 8.73
N LYS A 84 -17.65 4.97 8.08
CA LYS A 84 -18.35 5.90 7.17
C LYS A 84 -18.93 5.15 5.96
N ILE A 85 -18.20 4.20 5.37
CA ILE A 85 -18.71 3.35 4.27
C ILE A 85 -19.94 2.58 4.74
N ALA A 86 -19.89 1.94 5.91
CA ALA A 86 -21.02 1.21 6.46
C ALA A 86 -22.25 2.11 6.62
N SER A 87 -22.04 3.36 7.05
CA SER A 87 -23.10 4.38 7.16
C SER A 87 -23.70 4.74 5.79
N VAL A 88 -22.87 4.90 4.75
CA VAL A 88 -23.35 5.13 3.37
C VAL A 88 -24.16 3.94 2.87
N LEU A 89 -23.68 2.71 3.10
CA LEU A 89 -24.33 1.47 2.65
C LEU A 89 -25.66 1.20 3.37
N ALA A 90 -25.80 1.62 4.62
CA ALA A 90 -27.05 1.55 5.37
C ALA A 90 -28.06 2.64 4.98
N GLY A 91 -27.58 3.73 4.36
CA GLY A 91 -28.39 4.83 3.87
C GLY A 91 -28.98 4.62 2.47
N PRO A 92 -29.74 5.61 1.96
CA PRO A 92 -30.27 5.58 0.60
C PRO A 92 -29.13 5.55 -0.45
N VAL A 93 -29.39 4.94 -1.60
CA VAL A 93 -28.44 4.94 -2.72
C VAL A 93 -28.21 6.37 -3.21
N LEU A 94 -26.95 6.77 -3.17
CA LEU A 94 -26.46 8.10 -3.52
C LEU A 94 -26.13 8.21 -5.01
N ASN A 95 -26.30 9.40 -5.60
CA ASN A 95 -25.97 9.67 -7.00
C ASN A 95 -25.45 11.11 -7.18
N PRO A 96 -24.19 11.33 -7.62
CA PRO A 96 -23.19 10.32 -7.98
C PRO A 96 -22.78 9.41 -6.80
N PRO A 97 -22.26 8.20 -7.08
CA PRO A 97 -21.77 7.30 -6.04
C PRO A 97 -20.57 7.94 -5.31
N THR A 98 -20.56 7.79 -4.00
CA THR A 98 -19.41 8.18 -3.17
C THR A 98 -18.22 7.26 -3.45
N SER A 99 -17.03 7.81 -3.41
CA SER A 99 -15.77 7.10 -3.58
C SER A 99 -14.72 7.56 -2.57
N ILE A 100 -13.71 6.70 -2.39
CA ILE A 100 -12.52 6.96 -1.59
C ILE A 100 -11.30 6.68 -2.44
N SER A 101 -10.44 7.70 -2.56
CA SER A 101 -9.17 7.60 -3.26
C SER A 101 -8.03 7.99 -2.33
N LYS A 102 -6.93 7.23 -2.40
CA LYS A 102 -5.72 7.43 -1.61
C LYS A 102 -4.73 8.30 -2.39
N TYR A 103 -4.22 9.33 -1.73
CA TYR A 103 -3.25 10.27 -2.28
C TYR A 103 -2.00 10.34 -1.40
N LEU A 104 -0.88 10.65 -2.04
CA LEU A 104 0.27 11.26 -1.38
C LEU A 104 0.12 12.78 -1.51
N TYR A 105 -0.04 13.49 -0.39
CA TYR A 105 -0.19 14.94 -0.36
C TYR A 105 0.73 15.51 0.73
N ARG A 106 1.60 16.45 0.34
CA ARG A 106 2.63 17.04 1.24
C ARG A 106 3.47 15.98 1.99
N GLY A 107 3.84 14.92 1.29
CA GLY A 107 4.64 13.82 1.84
C GLY A 107 3.90 12.90 2.83
N LYS A 108 2.58 13.08 3.02
CA LYS A 108 1.76 12.26 3.91
C LYS A 108 0.63 11.58 3.15
N LEU A 109 0.17 10.44 3.65
CA LEU A 109 -1.01 9.78 3.13
C LEU A 109 -2.27 10.58 3.45
N ALA A 110 -3.11 10.77 2.45
CA ALA A 110 -4.38 11.44 2.56
C ALA A 110 -5.47 10.68 1.79
N TYR A 111 -6.70 10.75 2.27
CA TYR A 111 -7.84 9.99 1.76
C TYR A 111 -8.93 10.96 1.32
N LEU A 112 -9.17 11.03 0.01
CA LEU A 112 -10.20 11.89 -0.57
C LEU A 112 -11.52 11.14 -0.60
N TRP A 113 -12.53 11.70 0.05
CA TRP A 113 -13.91 11.22 0.09
C TRP A 113 -14.79 12.10 -0.81
N THR A 114 -15.45 11.51 -1.80
CA THR A 114 -16.33 12.25 -2.72
C THR A 114 -17.77 12.29 -2.23
N SER A 115 -18.36 13.48 -2.28
CA SER A 115 -19.75 13.70 -1.89
C SER A 115 -20.71 13.45 -3.05
N SER A 116 -21.94 13.06 -2.74
CA SER A 116 -22.94 12.66 -3.72
C SER A 116 -23.78 13.80 -4.29
N CYS A 117 -23.41 15.06 -4.07
CA CYS A 117 -24.16 16.22 -4.55
C CYS A 117 -23.25 17.43 -4.76
N CYS A 118 -23.62 18.23 -5.75
CA CYS A 118 -22.84 19.30 -6.37
C CYS A 118 -22.33 20.36 -5.39
N ASP A 119 -23.16 20.72 -4.40
CA ASP A 119 -22.86 21.80 -3.45
C ASP A 119 -22.14 21.29 -2.18
N GLN A 120 -21.91 19.99 -2.07
CA GLN A 120 -21.19 19.40 -0.95
C GLN A 120 -19.69 19.37 -1.22
N PHE A 121 -18.92 19.50 -0.15
CA PHE A 121 -17.47 19.41 -0.23
C PHE A 121 -17.01 17.97 -0.38
N ASN A 122 -16.00 17.75 -1.22
CA ASN A 122 -15.23 16.51 -1.21
C ASN A 122 -14.15 16.65 -0.13
N LEU A 123 -14.18 15.79 0.87
CA LEU A 123 -13.39 15.95 2.09
C LEU A 123 -12.10 15.16 2.00
N LEU A 124 -11.00 15.76 2.42
CA LEU A 124 -9.70 15.12 2.54
C LEU A 124 -9.43 14.81 4.02
N TYR A 125 -9.07 13.55 4.30
CA TYR A 125 -8.75 13.07 5.63
C TYR A 125 -7.30 12.57 5.72
N ASP A 126 -6.69 12.62 6.89
CA ASP A 126 -5.45 11.88 7.17
C ASP A 126 -5.73 10.41 7.55
N GLY A 127 -4.69 9.65 7.91
CA GLY A 127 -4.82 8.25 8.33
C GLY A 127 -5.51 8.04 9.68
N GLU A 128 -5.61 9.10 10.49
CA GLU A 128 -6.36 9.15 11.75
C GLU A 128 -7.76 9.75 11.56
N CYS A 129 -8.12 10.04 10.31
CA CYS A 129 -9.45 10.46 9.91
C CYS A 129 -9.80 11.86 10.38
N ASN A 130 -8.79 12.63 10.74
CA ASN A 130 -8.93 14.06 10.96
C ASN A 130 -9.14 14.72 9.60
N ARG A 131 -10.13 15.60 9.53
CA ARG A 131 -10.35 16.40 8.31
C ARG A 131 -9.16 17.34 8.13
N ILE A 132 -8.50 17.22 6.98
CA ILE A 132 -7.46 18.14 6.52
C ILE A 132 -8.12 19.38 5.91
N CYS A 133 -9.00 19.18 4.92
CA CYS A 133 -9.65 20.25 4.15
C CYS A 133 -10.69 19.70 3.18
N ALA A 134 -11.19 20.54 2.26
CA ALA A 134 -11.94 20.16 1.08
C ALA A 134 -11.28 20.71 -0.20
N PRO A 135 -10.57 19.90 -1.00
CA PRO A 135 -9.91 20.38 -2.22
C PRO A 135 -10.85 20.58 -3.41
N SER A 136 -12.12 20.14 -3.31
CA SER A 136 -13.12 20.30 -4.37
C SER A 136 -14.55 20.21 -3.82
N GLY A 137 -15.53 20.38 -4.70
CA GLY A 137 -16.94 20.47 -4.31
C GLY A 137 -17.30 21.86 -3.77
N GLY A 138 -18.43 21.95 -3.08
CA GLY A 138 -19.02 23.23 -2.67
C GLY A 138 -19.65 23.99 -3.84
N LYS A 139 -20.34 25.09 -3.55
CA LYS A 139 -21.07 25.91 -4.55
C LYS A 139 -20.21 26.33 -5.75
N THR A 140 -18.91 26.52 -5.55
CA THR A 140 -17.97 26.95 -6.60
C THR A 140 -17.24 25.78 -7.27
N GLY A 141 -17.35 24.56 -6.72
CA GLY A 141 -16.54 23.41 -7.11
C GLY A 141 -15.06 23.49 -6.71
N ARG A 142 -14.63 24.58 -6.04
CA ARG A 142 -13.23 24.83 -5.66
C ARG A 142 -12.87 24.34 -4.27
N GLY A 143 -13.82 23.76 -3.55
CA GLY A 143 -13.60 23.35 -2.17
C GLY A 143 -13.62 24.51 -1.18
N ASP A 144 -13.02 24.31 -0.01
CA ASP A 144 -13.04 25.26 1.12
C ASP A 144 -11.88 26.27 1.12
N GLY A 145 -11.01 26.21 0.12
CA GLY A 145 -9.87 27.12 -0.03
C GLY A 145 -8.67 26.81 0.88
N GLN A 146 -8.71 25.76 1.70
CA GLN A 146 -7.59 25.41 2.60
C GLN A 146 -6.50 24.59 1.92
N CYS A 147 -6.83 23.91 0.82
CA CYS A 147 -5.91 23.04 0.06
C CYS A 147 -5.86 23.40 -1.43
N MET A 148 -5.55 24.66 -1.73
CA MET A 148 -5.54 25.19 -3.10
C MET A 148 -4.50 24.52 -4.00
N ASP A 149 -3.41 24.02 -3.41
CA ASP A 149 -2.32 23.31 -4.07
C ASP A 149 -2.63 21.84 -4.37
N PHE A 150 -3.67 21.26 -3.76
CA PHE A 150 -3.95 19.82 -3.82
C PHE A 150 -4.00 19.28 -5.26
N ARG A 151 -4.65 20.00 -6.18
CA ARG A 151 -4.76 19.56 -7.58
C ARG A 151 -3.42 19.55 -8.32
N GLN A 152 -2.44 20.34 -7.87
CA GLN A 152 -1.12 20.40 -8.50
C GLN A 152 -0.11 19.48 -7.82
N THR A 153 -0.23 19.27 -6.51
CA THR A 153 0.82 18.62 -5.71
C THR A 153 0.44 17.23 -5.18
N ALA A 154 -0.85 16.87 -5.15
CA ALA A 154 -1.26 15.55 -4.69
C ALA A 154 -1.10 14.50 -5.80
N THR A 155 -0.45 13.39 -5.47
CA THR A 155 -0.31 12.24 -6.37
C THR A 155 -1.34 11.19 -5.99
N LEU A 156 -2.23 10.84 -6.93
CA LEU A 156 -3.15 9.72 -6.75
C LEU A 156 -2.33 8.42 -6.67
N LEU A 157 -2.51 7.67 -5.59
CA LEU A 157 -1.87 6.36 -5.42
C LEU A 157 -2.81 5.23 -5.81
N GLU A 158 -4.06 5.28 -5.33
CA GLU A 158 -5.01 4.18 -5.51
C GLU A 158 -6.47 4.66 -5.37
N ASN A 159 -7.40 4.05 -6.10
CA ASN A 159 -8.83 4.18 -5.83
C ASN A 159 -9.24 3.02 -4.91
N LEU A 160 -9.49 3.33 -3.63
CA LEU A 160 -9.70 2.29 -2.61
C LEU A 160 -11.13 1.74 -2.64
N TRP A 161 -12.11 2.59 -2.94
CA TRP A 161 -13.52 2.20 -2.87
C TRP A 161 -14.42 3.12 -3.68
N VAL A 162 -15.50 2.58 -4.23
CA VAL A 162 -16.62 3.31 -4.82
C VAL A 162 -17.89 2.59 -4.38
N ASP A 163 -18.95 3.33 -4.02
CA ASP A 163 -20.25 2.75 -3.69
C ASP A 163 -20.71 1.86 -4.84
N PRO A 164 -20.80 0.53 -4.65
CA PRO A 164 -21.09 -0.40 -5.73
C PRO A 164 -22.57 -0.38 -6.12
N ARG A 165 -23.43 0.28 -5.33
CA ARG A 165 -24.87 0.34 -5.59
C ARG A 165 -25.14 1.36 -6.69
N SER A 166 -25.68 0.91 -7.82
CA SER A 166 -26.22 1.81 -8.83
C SER A 166 -27.69 2.11 -8.55
N ARG A 167 -28.16 3.34 -8.82
CA ARG A 167 -29.58 3.52 -9.12
C ARG A 167 -29.81 2.99 -10.52
N SER A 168 -30.57 1.90 -10.63
CA SER A 168 -31.24 1.57 -11.89
C SER A 168 -32.04 2.80 -12.34
N LYS A 169 -31.74 3.28 -13.56
CA LYS A 169 -32.47 4.39 -14.19
C LYS A 169 -33.95 4.06 -14.33
#